data_AF-A0A3D4B3Q0-F1
#
_entry.id   AF-A0A3D4B3Q0-F1
#
_cell.length_a   1.000
_cell.length_b   1.000
_cell.length_c   1.000
_cell.angle_alpha   90.00
_cell.angle_beta   90.00
_cell.angle_gamma   90.00
#
_symmetry.space_group_name_H-M   'P 1'
#
loop_
_entity.id
_entity.type
_entity.pdbx_description
1 polymer ?
#
loop_
_entity_poly.entity_id
_entity_poly.type
_entity_poly.pdbx_seq_one_letter_code
_entity_poly.pdbx_strand_id
1 'polypeptide(L)'
;ETIASRLGEFKTGTSTRRDFRFRRRPHLAYGSNNRVILTWATNMRSTGVVLFDRVPTGNAFNADDAREIVIDRSRRVHFVTLGSLVPGTRYVFAVFLVS
;
A
#
# COMPACT_ATOMS: atom_id res chain seq x y z
N GLU A 1 25.14 -17.83 -18.31
CA GLU A 1 24.21 -17.70 -19.44
C GLU A 1 22.93 -17.05 -18.94
N THR A 2 22.45 -16.01 -19.63
CA THR A 2 21.19 -15.33 -19.26
C THR A 2 20.07 -15.92 -20.10
N ILE A 3 19.12 -16.61 -19.46
CA ILE A 3 17.96 -17.18 -20.13
C ILE A 3 16.79 -16.22 -19.94
N ALA A 4 16.33 -15.60 -21.02
CA ALA A 4 15.13 -14.78 -20.99
C ALA A 4 13.88 -15.67 -21.07
N SER A 5 12.86 -15.38 -20.25
CA SER A 5 11.55 -16.03 -20.39
C SER A 5 10.83 -15.54 -21.66
N ARG A 6 9.86 -16.33 -22.13
CA ARG A 6 9.03 -16.01 -23.30
C ARG A 6 8.30 -14.66 -23.12
N LEU A 7 8.16 -13.89 -24.20
CA LEU A 7 7.38 -12.65 -24.23
C LEU A 7 5.91 -12.95 -23.89
N GLY A 8 5.36 -12.18 -22.95
CA GLY A 8 3.95 -12.23 -22.57
C GLY A 8 3.23 -10.97 -23.05
N GLU A 9 2.06 -11.14 -23.67
CA GLU A 9 1.15 -10.05 -24.00
C GLU A 9 0.04 -9.95 -22.96
N PHE A 10 -0.39 -8.73 -22.63
CA PHE A 10 -1.55 -8.50 -21.77
C PHE A 10 -2.47 -7.45 -22.38
N LYS A 11 -3.78 -7.64 -22.17
CA LYS A 11 -4.82 -6.67 -22.56
C LYS A 11 -5.40 -6.05 -21.30
N THR A 12 -5.43 -4.72 -21.23
CA THR A 12 -6.03 -4.00 -20.10
C THR A 12 -7.56 -4.11 -20.15
N GLY A 13 -8.20 -4.21 -18.98
CA GLY A 13 -9.66 -4.22 -18.89
C GLY A 13 -10.25 -2.82 -19.03
N THR A 14 -11.48 -2.72 -19.56
CA THR A 14 -12.29 -1.50 -19.50
C THR A 14 -12.94 -1.41 -18.10
N SER A 15 -12.22 -0.80 -17.16
CA SER A 15 -12.73 -0.56 -15.81
C SER A 15 -13.99 0.30 -15.86
N THR A 16 -15.15 -0.29 -15.56
CA THR A 16 -16.29 0.48 -15.05
C THR A 16 -15.83 1.04 -13.72
N ARG A 17 -15.62 2.35 -13.64
CA ARG A 17 -15.21 3.04 -12.41
C ARG A 17 -16.23 2.73 -11.32
N ARG A 18 -15.96 1.70 -10.52
CA ARG A 18 -16.58 1.55 -9.21
C ARG A 18 -16.02 2.69 -8.39
N ASP A 19 -16.91 3.55 -7.89
CA ASP A 19 -16.53 4.69 -7.07
C ASP A 19 -15.97 4.21 -5.73
N PHE A 20 -14.69 3.79 -5.71
CA PHE A 20 -13.98 3.47 -4.49
C PHE A 20 -13.84 4.73 -3.65
N ARG A 21 -14.33 4.66 -2.41
CA ARG A 21 -14.23 5.76 -1.46
C ARG A 21 -13.84 5.21 -0.10
N PHE A 22 -12.89 5.90 0.54
CA PHE A 22 -12.61 5.70 1.95
C PHE A 22 -13.82 6.15 2.78
N ARG A 23 -14.47 5.20 3.45
CA ARG A 23 -15.44 5.48 4.53
C ARG A 23 -14.72 5.95 5.78
N ARG A 24 -13.50 5.43 6.00
CA ARG A 24 -12.57 5.88 7.04
C ARG A 24 -11.19 5.99 6.42
N ARG A 25 -10.54 7.14 6.60
CA ARG A 25 -9.18 7.37 6.08
C ARG A 25 -8.18 6.42 6.75
N PRO A 26 -7.11 6.03 6.03
CA PRO A 26 -5.98 5.33 6.63
C PRO A 26 -5.40 6.07 7.83
N HIS A 27 -5.20 5.35 8.93
CA HIS A 27 -4.56 5.85 10.12
C HIS A 27 -3.85 4.71 10.86
N LEU A 28 -2.93 5.08 11.75
CA LEU A 28 -2.28 4.14 12.65
C LEU A 28 -3.26 3.75 13.76
N ALA A 29 -3.56 2.46 13.84
CA ALA A 29 -4.30 1.88 14.96
C ALA A 29 -3.37 1.51 16.12
N TYR A 30 -2.12 1.19 15.81
CA TYR A 30 -1.11 0.77 16.78
C TYR A 30 0.30 1.06 16.23
N GLY A 31 1.25 1.33 17.12
CA GLY A 31 2.67 1.46 16.81
C GLY A 31 3.55 0.93 17.94
N SER A 32 4.65 0.28 17.56
CA SER A 32 5.76 -0.12 18.43
C SER A 32 7.10 0.20 17.76
N ASN A 33 8.21 -0.14 18.42
CA ASN A 33 9.57 0.18 17.95
C ASN A 33 9.88 -0.29 16.52
N ASN A 34 9.31 -1.41 16.09
CA ASN A 34 9.63 -2.06 14.81
C ASN A 34 8.41 -2.42 13.97
N ARG A 35 7.20 -2.03 14.41
CA ARG A 35 5.96 -2.41 13.75
C ARG A 35 4.88 -1.34 13.90
N VAL A 36 4.10 -1.15 12.86
CA VAL A 36 2.88 -0.34 12.87
C VAL A 36 1.72 -1.13 12.30
N ILE A 37 0.53 -0.92 12.84
CA ILE A 37 -0.72 -1.43 12.26
C ILE A 37 -1.51 -0.25 11.68
N LEU A 38 -1.77 -0.31 10.39
CA LEU A 38 -2.64 0.62 9.68
C LEU A 38 -4.04 0.03 9.55
N THR A 39 -5.06 0.87 9.72
CA THR A 39 -6.46 0.50 9.44
C THR A 39 -7.18 1.57 8.65
N TRP A 40 -8.11 1.13 7.80
CA TRP A 40 -9.04 1.98 7.05
C TRP A 40 -10.31 1.18 6.72
N ALA A 41 -11.31 1.89 6.21
CA ALA A 41 -12.53 1.28 5.72
C ALA A 41 -12.95 1.89 4.38
N THR A 42 -13.50 1.06 3.51
CA THR A 42 -13.97 1.41 2.17
C THR A 42 -15.46 1.13 2.02
N ASN A 43 -16.11 1.81 1.07
CA ASN A 43 -17.53 1.61 0.78
C ASN A 43 -17.84 0.26 0.09
N MET A 44 -16.83 -0.38 -0.51
CA MET A 44 -16.94 -1.62 -1.27
C MET A 44 -15.75 -2.53 -0.96
N ARG A 45 -15.86 -3.84 -1.23
CA ARG A 45 -14.70 -4.72 -1.11
C ARG A 45 -13.64 -4.27 -2.11
N SER A 46 -12.42 -4.12 -1.63
CA SER A 46 -11.25 -3.70 -2.40
C SER A 46 -10.04 -4.43 -1.85
N THR A 47 -9.05 -4.70 -2.69
CA THR A 47 -7.67 -5.00 -2.28
C THR A 47 -6.99 -3.68 -1.92
N GLY A 48 -6.26 -3.66 -0.81
CA GLY A 48 -5.49 -2.49 -0.40
C GLY A 48 -4.00 -2.69 -0.67
N VAL A 49 -3.36 -1.69 -1.26
CA VAL A 49 -1.91 -1.67 -1.47
C VAL A 49 -1.34 -0.55 -0.62
N VAL A 50 -0.44 -0.88 0.29
CA VAL A 50 0.27 0.09 1.13
C VAL A 50 1.69 0.22 0.62
N LEU A 51 2.06 1.45 0.26
CA LEU A 51 3.43 1.84 -0.05
C LEU A 51 3.96 2.66 1.12
N PHE A 52 5.16 2.37 1.59
CA PHE A 52 5.76 3.15 2.66
C PHE A 52 7.28 3.23 2.53
N ASP A 53 7.84 4.32 3.05
CA ASP A 53 9.28 4.52 3.15
C ASP A 53 9.61 5.47 4.31
N ARG A 54 10.88 5.55 4.66
CA ARG A 54 11.42 6.55 5.58
C ARG A 54 11.12 7.93 5.01
N VAL A 55 10.88 8.91 5.89
CA VAL A 55 10.75 10.31 5.45
C VAL A 55 12.03 10.69 4.70
N PRO A 56 11.94 11.01 3.40
CA PRO A 56 13.12 11.41 2.66
C PRO A 56 13.73 12.69 3.25
N THR A 57 15.05 12.71 3.40
CA THR A 57 15.79 13.94 3.70
C THR A 57 15.87 14.78 2.42
N GLY A 58 14.86 15.60 2.19
CA GLY A 58 14.74 16.44 0.99
C GLY A 58 13.91 15.77 -0.13
N ASN A 59 13.00 16.58 -0.70
CA ASN A 59 11.94 16.29 -1.67
C ASN A 59 10.89 15.24 -1.27
N ALA A 60 9.65 15.51 -1.71
CA ALA A 60 8.41 14.91 -1.26
C ALA A 60 8.35 13.38 -1.47
N PHE A 61 7.47 12.70 -0.74
CA PHE A 61 7.21 11.27 -0.91
C PHE A 61 6.74 10.97 -2.33
N ASN A 62 7.54 10.19 -3.06
CA ASN A 62 7.15 9.60 -4.34
C ASN A 62 6.73 8.14 -4.12
N ALA A 63 5.50 7.81 -4.51
CA ALA A 63 4.95 6.47 -4.37
C ALA A 63 5.71 5.45 -5.25
N ASP A 64 6.22 5.88 -6.40
CA ASP A 64 6.95 5.01 -7.33
C ASP A 64 8.32 4.59 -6.79
N ASP A 65 8.88 5.36 -5.85
CA ASP A 65 10.18 5.08 -5.22
C ASP A 65 10.04 4.31 -3.90
N ALA A 66 8.82 3.92 -3.51
CA ALA A 66 8.58 3.28 -2.22
C ALA A 66 9.30 1.93 -2.13
N ARG A 67 10.17 1.80 -1.13
CA ARG A 67 10.95 0.57 -0.89
C ARG A 67 10.11 -0.67 -0.58
N GLU A 68 8.97 -0.50 0.09
CA GLU A 68 8.17 -1.63 0.54
C GLU A 68 6.70 -1.51 0.13
N ILE A 69 6.17 -2.65 -0.33
CA ILE A 69 4.81 -2.82 -0.81
C ILE A 69 4.14 -3.92 0.01
N VAL A 70 3.03 -3.61 0.67
CA VAL A 70 2.21 -4.60 1.36
C VAL A 70 0.84 -4.67 0.71
N ILE A 71 0.46 -5.86 0.25
CA ILE A 71 -0.83 -6.13 -0.40
C ILE A 71 -1.75 -6.82 0.59
N ASP A 72 -2.87 -6.19 0.90
CA ASP A 72 -3.95 -6.75 1.72
C ASP A 72 -4.95 -7.54 0.86
N ARG A 73 -5.64 -8.49 1.49
CA ARG A 73 -6.77 -9.21 0.89
C ARG A 73 -7.94 -8.27 0.59
N SER A 74 -8.80 -8.70 -0.34
CA SER A 74 -10.01 -7.95 -0.70
C SER A 74 -11.07 -7.96 0.39
N ARG A 75 -11.34 -6.80 0.99
CA ARG A 75 -12.34 -6.60 2.06
C ARG A 75 -12.76 -5.14 2.16
N ARG A 76 -13.74 -4.84 3.04
CA ARG A 76 -14.21 -3.47 3.32
C ARG A 76 -13.51 -2.80 4.49
N VAL A 77 -13.00 -3.60 5.43
CA VAL A 77 -12.28 -3.11 6.61
C VAL A 77 -10.92 -3.76 6.58
N HIS A 78 -9.88 -2.92 6.55
CA HIS A 78 -8.52 -3.34 6.30
C HIS A 78 -7.67 -3.21 7.56
N PHE A 79 -6.72 -4.12 7.69
CA PHE A 79 -5.70 -4.13 8.73
C PHE A 79 -4.40 -4.63 8.13
N VAL A 80 -3.43 -3.72 8.01
CA VAL A 80 -2.11 -4.02 7.45
C VAL A 80 -1.06 -3.80 8.51
N THR A 81 -0.16 -4.77 8.61
CA THR A 81 1.02 -4.67 9.46
C THR A 81 2.20 -4.27 8.61
N LEU A 82 2.84 -3.15 8.98
CA LEU A 82 4.15 -2.75 8.49
C LEU A 82 5.17 -3.23 9.52
N GLY A 83 6.09 -4.10 9.13
CA GLY A 83 7.11 -4.69 9.99
C GLY A 83 8.51 -4.18 9.67
N SER A 84 9.52 -4.73 10.35
CA SER A 84 10.94 -4.46 10.10
C SER A 84 11.32 -2.97 10.12
N LEU A 85 10.57 -2.17 10.89
CA LEU A 85 10.82 -0.73 11.00
C LEU A 85 12.03 -0.49 11.91
N VAL A 86 12.79 0.56 11.61
CA VAL A 86 13.92 0.98 12.44
C VAL A 86 13.42 1.89 13.57
N PRO A 87 13.72 1.58 14.85
CA PRO A 87 13.32 2.42 15.98
C PRO A 87 13.80 3.87 15.83
N GLY A 88 12.98 4.84 16.25
CA GLY A 88 13.30 6.27 16.16
C GLY A 88 13.31 6.85 14.74
N THR A 89 13.00 6.05 13.71
CA THR A 89 12.96 6.53 12.32
C THR A 89 11.56 6.97 11.94
N ARG A 90 11.45 8.12 11.27
CA ARG A 90 10.17 8.63 10.77
C ARG A 90 9.86 8.01 9.41
N TYR A 91 8.61 7.59 9.22
CA TYR A 91 8.11 7.00 7.98
C TYR A 91 6.92 7.78 7.43
N VAL A 92 6.66 7.61 6.15
CA VAL A 92 5.45 8.07 5.45
C VAL A 92 4.83 6.87 4.72
N PHE A 93 3.53 6.94 4.45
CA PHE A 93 2.85 5.89 3.69
C PHE A 93 1.75 6.46 2.80
N ALA A 94 1.41 5.71 1.75
CA ALA A 94 0.22 5.91 0.93
C ALA A 94 -0.55 4.59 0.79
N VAL A 95 -1.87 4.71 0.63
CA VAL A 95 -2.77 3.57 0.44
C VAL A 95 -3.51 3.72 -0.87
N PHE A 96 -3.42 2.69 -1.71
CA PHE A 96 -4.13 2.58 -2.98
C PHE A 96 -5.18 1.48 -2.89
N LEU A 97 -6.31 1.69 -3.58
CA LEU A 97 -7.42 0.72 -3.61
C LEU A 97 -7.48 0.10 -5.00
N VAL A 98 -7.54 -1.23 -5.04
CA VAL A 98 -7.66 -2.03 -6.26
C VAL A 98 -8.95 -2.84 -6.17
N SER A 99 -9.71 -2.90 -7.27
CA SER A 99 -10.95 -3.68 -7.37
C SER A 99 -10.70 -5.17 -7.41
#